data_AF-A0A7J9FLU3-F1
#
_entry.id   AF-A0A7J9FLU3-F1
#
_cell.length_a   1.000
_cell.length_b   1.000
_cell.length_c   1.000
_cell.angle_alpha   90.00
_cell.angle_beta   90.00
_cell.angle_gamma   90.00
#
_symmetry.space_group_name_H-M   'P 1'
#
loop_
_entity.id
_entity.type
_entity.pdbx_description
1 polymer ?
#
loop_
_entity_poly.entity_id
_entity_poly.type
_entity_poly.pdbx_seq_one_letter_code
_entity_poly.pdbx_strand_id
1 'polypeptide(L)' 'MSHGSIFEEVSGALDIWSLGCIEVQMITGRLPWDTRDRDELRDKLLRGESPNILKDMSKLGKSFLKECFAIDPNKR' A
#
# COMPACT_ATOMS: atom_id res chain seq x y z
N MET A 1 3.56 0.04 6.86
CA MET A 1 4.33 -1.21 6.94
C MET A 1 4.18 -1.90 5.61
N SER A 2 5.23 -2.01 4.81
CA SER A 2 5.20 -2.83 3.59
C SER A 2 5.89 -4.17 3.89
N HIS A 3 5.78 -5.15 3.00
CA HIS A 3 6.47 -6.44 3.12
C HIS A 3 8.00 -6.28 3.29
N GLY A 4 8.57 -5.19 2.78
CA GLY A 4 10.00 -4.87 2.94
C GLY A 4 10.37 -4.38 4.35
N SER A 5 9.43 -3.87 5.15
CA SER A 5 9.71 -3.32 6.49
C SER A 5 9.96 -4.38 7.57
N ILE A 6 9.82 -5.68 7.23
CA ILE A 6 10.05 -6.82 8.13
C ILE A 6 11.52 -7.27 8.09
N PHE A 7 12.23 -6.90 7.02
CA PHE A 7 13.68 -7.04 6.89
C PHE A 7 14.27 -5.62 6.92
N GLU A 8 15.39 -5.45 7.60
CA GLU A 8 15.91 -4.16 8.08
C GLU A 8 16.53 -3.28 6.97
N GLU A 9 15.79 -3.00 5.88
CA GLU A 9 16.25 -2.19 4.75
C GLU A 9 15.25 -1.06 4.45
N VAL A 10 15.52 0.12 5.01
CA VAL A 10 14.79 1.34 4.66
C VAL A 10 15.28 1.85 3.31
N SER A 11 14.57 1.50 2.25
CA SER A 11 14.82 1.99 0.89
C SER A 11 13.71 2.96 0.46
N GLY A 12 13.98 3.85 -0.50
CA GLY A 12 12.98 4.79 -1.04
C GLY A 12 11.70 4.11 -1.56
N ALA A 13 11.78 2.81 -1.89
CA ALA A 13 10.63 1.97 -2.23
C ALA A 13 9.64 1.74 -1.07
N LEU A 14 10.06 1.91 0.18
CA LEU A 14 9.17 1.92 1.35
C LEU A 14 8.39 3.24 1.47
N ASP A 15 9.04 4.35 1.17
CA ASP A 15 8.42 5.67 1.20
C ASP A 15 7.36 5.79 0.11
N ILE A 16 7.64 5.29 -1.09
CA ILE A 16 6.68 5.24 -2.20
C ILE A 16 5.44 4.40 -1.83
N TRP A 17 5.63 3.24 -1.17
CA TRP A 17 4.51 2.42 -0.69
C TRP A 17 3.67 3.16 0.36
N SER A 18 4.34 3.89 1.25
CA SER A 18 3.67 4.67 2.30
C SER A 18 2.91 5.86 1.71
N LEU A 19 3.45 6.51 0.68
CA LEU A 19 2.78 7.55 -0.09
C LEU A 19 1.50 7.03 -0.76
N GLY A 20 1.56 5.83 -1.37
CA GLY A 20 0.38 5.19 -1.95
C GLY A 20 -0.73 4.97 -0.91
N CYS A 21 -0.37 4.60 0.33
CA CYS A 21 -1.35 4.49 1.42
C CYS A 21 -1.98 5.84 1.78
N ILE A 22 -1.18 6.92 1.81
CA ILE A 22 -1.65 8.27 2.10
C ILE A 22 -2.59 8.75 0.99
N GLU A 23 -2.25 8.54 -0.28
CA GLU A 23 -3.14 8.91 -1.39
C GLU A 23 -4.47 8.18 -1.34
N VAL A 24 -4.48 6.86 -1.09
CA VAL A 24 -5.73 6.10 -0.88
C VAL A 24 -6.55 6.73 0.24
N GLN A 25 -5.92 7.10 1.35
CA GLN A 25 -6.61 7.72 2.47
C GLN A 25 -7.15 9.11 2.13
N MET A 26 -6.40 9.95 1.41
CA MET A 26 -6.83 11.28 1.00
C MET A 26 -8.01 11.22 0.02
N ILE A 27 -7.99 10.27 -0.92
CA ILE A 27 -9.05 10.13 -1.93
C ILE A 27 -10.33 9.55 -1.30
N THR A 28 -10.19 8.59 -0.38
CA THR A 28 -11.34 7.88 0.19
C THR A 28 -11.90 8.51 1.47
N GLY A 29 -11.09 9.30 2.19
CA GLY A 29 -11.37 9.73 3.55
C GLY A 29 -11.42 8.58 4.56
N ARG A 30 -10.94 7.39 4.20
CA ARG A 30 -11.02 6.16 5.00
C ARG A 30 -9.62 5.57 5.20
N LEU A 31 -9.50 4.63 6.13
CA LEU A 31 -8.27 3.86 6.26
C LEU A 31 -8.07 2.99 5.00
N PRO A 32 -6.83 2.83 4.51
CA PRO A 32 -6.55 1.99 3.33
C PRO A 32 -6.89 0.51 3.54
N TRP A 33 -6.96 0.10 4.81
CA TRP A 33 -7.23 -1.26 5.24
C TRP A 33 -8.44 -1.29 6.17
N ASP A 34 -9.36 -2.20 5.89
CA ASP A 34 -10.40 -2.59 6.83
C ASP A 34 -9.89 -3.79 7.62
N THR A 35 -9.42 -3.55 8.84
CA THR A 35 -8.81 -4.54 9.73
C THR A 35 -9.30 -4.32 11.14
N ARG A 36 -9.58 -5.40 11.86
CA ARG A 36 -10.06 -5.38 13.25
C ARG A 36 -8.95 -5.01 14.23
N ASP A 37 -7.73 -5.47 13.97
CA ASP A 37 -6.56 -5.22 14.81
C ASP A 37 -5.25 -5.20 13.99
N ARG A 38 -4.13 -5.04 14.70
CA ARG A 38 -2.78 -4.96 14.13
C ARG A 38 -2.25 -6.30 13.64
N ASP A 39 -2.69 -7.41 14.22
CA ASP A 39 -2.27 -8.74 13.81
C ASP A 39 -2.92 -9.11 12.47
N GLU A 40 -4.19 -8.78 12.26
CA GLU A 40 -4.87 -8.95 10.97
C GLU A 40 -4.19 -8.13 9.88
N LEU A 41 -3.82 -6.87 10.17
CA LEU A 41 -3.08 -6.04 9.23
C LEU A 41 -1.71 -6.65 8.89
N ARG A 42 -0.97 -7.13 9.90
CA ARG A 42 0.32 -7.80 9.67
C ARG A 42 0.16 -9.02 8.78
N ASP A 43 -0.85 -9.85 9.03
CA ASP A 43 -1.08 -11.07 8.26
C ASP A 43 -1.47 -10.77 6.81
N LYS A 44 -2.27 -9.73 6.55
CA LYS A 44 -2.57 -9.26 5.18
C LYS A 44 -1.31 -8.78 4.45
N LEU A 45 -0.45 -8.03 5.14
CA LEU A 45 0.82 -7.57 4.58
C LEU A 45 1.79 -8.71 4.28
N LEU A 46 1.87 -9.71 5.16
CA LEU A 46 2.67 -10.93 4.96
C LEU A 46 2.18 -11.77 3.78
N ARG A 47 0.87 -11.76 3.51
CA ARG A 47 0.28 -12.39 2.33
C ARG A 47 0.50 -11.60 1.03
N GLY A 48 1.10 -10.41 1.11
CA GLY A 48 1.31 -9.54 -0.04
C GLY A 48 0.01 -8.93 -0.57
N GLU A 49 -1.04 -8.87 0.26
CA GLU A 49 -2.25 -8.16 -0.10
C GLU A 49 -1.91 -6.66 -0.26
N SER A 50 -2.64 -5.97 -1.14
CA SER A 50 -2.56 -4.52 -1.29
C SER A 50 -3.81 -3.84 -0.72
N PRO A 51 -3.72 -2.54 -0.35
CA PRO A 51 -4.87 -1.81 0.17
C PRO A 51 -6.02 -1.80 -0.84
N ASN A 52 -7.25 -1.64 -0.36
CA ASN A 52 -8.43 -1.60 -1.24
C ASN A 52 -8.39 -0.35 -2.14
N ILE A 53 -7.97 -0.51 -3.39
CA ILE A 53 -8.04 0.54 -4.41
C ILE A 53 -9.49 0.63 -4.90
N LEU A 54 -10.13 1.80 -4.73
CA LEU A 54 -11.51 2.01 -5.16
C LEU A 54 -11.68 1.85 -6.68
N LYS A 55 -12.80 1.24 -7.07
CA LYS A 55 -13.22 1.09 -8.48
C LYS A 55 -13.56 2.42 -9.15
N ASP A 56 -13.91 3.46 -8.40
CA ASP A 56 -14.38 4.74 -8.94
C ASP A 56 -13.28 5.79 -9.13
N MET A 57 -12.01 5.38 -9.01
CA MET A 57 -10.86 6.26 -9.28
C MET A 57 -10.61 6.43 -10.78
N SER A 58 -10.06 7.59 -11.15
CA SER A 58 -9.56 7.86 -12.50
C SER A 58 -8.54 6.80 -12.93
N LYS A 59 -8.45 6.55 -14.24
CA LYS A 59 -7.48 5.59 -14.80
C LYS A 59 -6.04 5.94 -14.39
N LEU A 60 -5.73 7.24 -14.34
CA LEU A 60 -4.42 7.73 -13.92
C LEU A 60 -4.13 7.40 -12.46
N GLY A 61 -5.05 7.68 -11.54
CA GLY A 61 -4.85 7.37 -10.11
C GLY A 61 -4.70 5.88 -9.86
N LYS A 62 -5.47 5.04 -10.56
CA LYS A 62 -5.32 3.57 -10.48
C LYS A 62 -3.95 3.11 -10.95
N SER A 63 -3.43 3.72 -12.02
CA SER A 63 -2.10 3.39 -12.55
C SER A 63 -1.02 3.79 -11.55
N PHE A 64 -1.12 5.01 -10.99
CA PHE A 64 -0.17 5.49 -9.99
C PHE A 64 -0.12 4.58 -8.76
N LEU A 65 -1.27 4.26 -8.17
CA LEU A 65 -1.32 3.37 -7.00
C LEU A 65 -0.81 1.95 -7.30
N LYS A 66 -1.00 1.46 -8.54
CA LYS A 66 -0.48 0.16 -8.95
C LYS A 66 1.05 0.13 -8.96
N GLU A 67 1.70 1.20 -9.41
CA GLU A 67 3.16 1.33 -9.32
C GLU A 67 3.59 1.45 -7.85
N CYS A 68 2.91 2.27 -7.04
CA CYS A 68 3.27 2.42 -5.62
C CYS A 68 3.23 1.11 -4.82
N PHE A 69 2.27 0.22 -5.14
CA PHE A 69 2.11 -1.07 -4.49
C PHE A 69 2.71 -2.23 -5.28
N ALA A 70 3.63 -1.96 -6.23
CA ALA A 70 4.33 -3.01 -6.95
C ALA A 70 5.08 -3.93 -5.97
N ILE A 71 4.93 -5.25 -6.13
CA ILE A 71 5.54 -6.23 -5.21
C ILE A 71 7.07 -6.08 -5.20
N ASP A 72 7.66 -5.94 -6.39
CA ASP A 72 9.09 -5.71 -6.60
C ASP A 72 9.45 -4.26 -6.22
N PRO A 73 10.25 -4.04 -5.17
CA PRO A 73 10.67 -2.70 -4.74
C PRO A 73 11.43 -1.91 -5.83
N ASN A 74 12.09 -2.58 -6.77
CA ASN A 74 12.84 -1.93 -7.85
C ASN A 74 11.93 -1.46 -9.00
N LYS A 75 10.64 -1.80 -8.95
CA LYS A 75 9.62 -1.41 -9.93
C LYS A 75 8.59 -0.44 -9.34
N ARG A 76 8.82 0.07 -8.12
CA ARG A 76 8.00 1.09 -7.47
C ARG A 76 8.46 2.48 -7.85
#